data_AF-A0A1H1NK04-F1
#
_entry.id   AF-A0A1H1NK04-F1
#
_cell.length_a   1.000
_cell.length_b   1.000
_cell.length_c   1.000
_cell.angle_alpha   90.00
_cell.angle_beta   90.00
_cell.angle_gamma   90.00
#
_symmetry.space_group_name_H-M   'P 1'
#
loop_
_entity.id
_entity.type
_entity.pdbx_description
1 polymer ?
#
loop_
_entity_poly.entity_id
_entity_poly.type
_entity_poly.pdbx_seq_one_letter_code
_entity_poly.pdbx_strand_id
1 'polypeptide(L)'
;MTFTWNRSKLPQDQDRAALLPASTPAPAAAAAPVDDPRWQQVGNLIIGLYDYLRTNVDAHPALAAVIPTLSSAVADYRSRQSADPFDPVRTVLAAVQQQRARDSSIPEP
;
A
#
# COMPACT_ATOMS: atom_id res chain seq x y z
N MET A 1 49.12 53.39 -13.20
CA MET A 1 48.80 53.42 -11.75
C MET A 1 48.76 51.98 -11.26
N THR A 2 49.80 51.55 -10.56
CA THR A 2 50.04 50.15 -10.20
C THR A 2 49.49 49.90 -8.79
N PHE A 3 48.47 49.05 -8.65
CA PHE A 3 47.94 48.63 -7.36
C PHE A 3 48.58 47.31 -6.94
N THR A 4 49.46 47.39 -5.96
CA THR A 4 50.01 46.25 -5.21
C THR A 4 48.97 45.77 -4.22
N TRP A 5 48.62 44.48 -4.25
CA TRP A 5 47.90 43.83 -3.15
C TRP A 5 48.74 42.72 -2.54
N ASN A 6 48.80 42.80 -1.21
CA ASN A 6 49.78 42.17 -0.37
C ASN A 6 49.31 40.77 0.08
N ARG A 7 50.32 39.92 0.18
CA ARG A 7 50.39 38.57 0.73
C ARG A 7 49.79 38.51 2.14
N SER A 8 48.95 37.52 2.42
CA SER A 8 49.17 36.53 3.49
C SER A 8 47.90 35.76 3.88
N LYS A 9 48.11 34.45 4.09
CA LYS A 9 47.27 33.47 4.78
C LYS A 9 46.20 32.78 3.93
N LEU A 10 46.60 31.70 3.28
CA LEU A 10 45.89 30.42 3.45
C LEU A 10 46.91 29.28 3.64
N PRO A 11 46.69 28.41 4.63
CA PRO A 11 47.60 27.32 4.97
C PRO A 11 47.60 26.21 3.90
N GLN A 12 48.73 25.52 3.83
CA GLN A 12 48.95 24.29 3.08
C GLN A 12 47.88 23.24 3.43
N ASP A 13 47.11 22.84 2.42
CA ASP A 13 46.31 21.62 2.41
C ASP A 13 46.75 20.87 1.14
N GLN A 14 47.92 20.23 1.12
CA GLN A 14 48.17 18.87 1.58
C GLN A 14 47.20 17.78 1.04
N ASP A 15 46.43 18.06 0.00
CA ASP A 15 45.53 17.08 -0.63
C ASP A 15 46.04 16.61 -2.01
N ARG A 16 47.24 16.04 -2.06
CA ARG A 16 47.77 15.39 -3.28
C ARG A 16 48.28 13.97 -3.05
N ALA A 17 47.63 13.23 -2.18
CA ALA A 17 47.83 11.79 -2.10
C ALA A 17 46.52 11.06 -1.82
N ALA A 18 46.01 10.43 -2.89
CA ALA A 18 45.26 9.20 -2.85
C ALA A 18 43.99 9.18 -1.99
N LEU A 19 42.84 9.38 -2.63
CA LEU A 19 41.71 8.46 -2.49
C LEU A 19 40.90 8.53 -3.78
N LEU A 20 40.87 7.41 -4.49
CA LEU A 20 39.95 7.17 -5.59
C LEU A 20 38.54 7.55 -5.12
N PRO A 21 37.67 8.17 -5.94
CA PRO A 21 36.26 8.16 -5.62
C PRO A 21 35.85 6.68 -5.58
N ALA A 22 35.61 6.17 -4.37
CA ALA A 22 34.86 4.94 -4.19
C ALA A 22 33.59 5.12 -5.01
N SER A 23 33.43 4.33 -6.05
CA SER A 23 32.20 4.25 -6.82
C SER A 23 31.07 4.12 -5.81
N THR A 24 30.31 5.19 -5.63
CA THR A 24 29.07 5.16 -4.86
C THR A 24 28.29 3.96 -5.40
N PRO A 25 27.92 2.98 -4.57
CA PRO A 25 27.09 1.89 -5.08
C PRO A 25 25.86 2.55 -5.68
N ALA A 26 25.63 2.29 -6.97
CA ALA A 26 24.45 2.73 -7.67
C ALA A 26 23.23 2.45 -6.77
N PRO A 27 22.23 3.35 -6.68
CA PRO A 27 21.02 3.05 -5.94
C PRO A 27 20.54 1.70 -6.45
N ALA A 28 20.47 0.72 -5.54
CA ALA A 28 19.99 -0.62 -5.84
C ALA A 28 18.74 -0.44 -6.68
N ALA A 29 18.80 -0.91 -7.94
CA ALA A 29 17.68 -0.83 -8.86
C ALA A 29 16.46 -1.30 -8.07
N ALA A 30 15.52 -0.38 -7.82
CA ALA A 30 14.31 -0.69 -7.09
C ALA A 30 13.72 -1.90 -7.80
N ALA A 31 13.80 -3.07 -7.14
CA ALA A 31 13.24 -4.28 -7.69
C ALA A 31 11.82 -3.91 -8.07
N ALA A 32 11.48 -4.02 -9.35
CA ALA A 32 10.12 -3.79 -9.81
C ALA A 32 9.21 -4.51 -8.82
N PRO A 33 8.20 -3.84 -8.23
CA PRO A 33 7.39 -4.47 -7.20
C PRO A 33 6.91 -5.78 -7.77
N VAL A 34 7.37 -6.89 -7.19
CA VAL A 34 6.89 -8.22 -7.56
C VAL A 34 5.43 -8.15 -7.18
N ASP A 35 4.56 -7.96 -8.18
CA ASP A 35 3.13 -7.88 -7.95
C ASP A 35 2.71 -9.24 -7.42
N ASP A 36 2.46 -9.30 -6.12
CA ASP A 36 2.05 -10.53 -5.48
C ASP A 36 0.68 -10.90 -6.07
N PRO A 37 0.54 -12.05 -6.74
CA PRO A 37 -0.73 -12.45 -7.36
C PRO A 37 -1.87 -12.53 -6.33
N ARG A 38 -1.53 -12.71 -5.04
CA ARG A 38 -2.51 -12.69 -3.94
C ARG A 38 -3.20 -11.33 -3.82
N TRP A 39 -2.49 -10.21 -4.02
CA TRP A 39 -3.10 -8.89 -4.00
C TRP A 39 -4.08 -8.70 -5.17
N GLN A 40 -3.76 -9.19 -6.37
CA GLN A 40 -4.72 -9.17 -7.48
C GLN A 40 -5.96 -10.01 -7.18
N GLN A 41 -5.79 -11.21 -6.62
CA GLN A 41 -6.90 -12.07 -6.22
C GLN A 41 -7.79 -11.41 -5.15
N VAL A 42 -7.18 -10.77 -4.15
CA VAL A 42 -7.90 -10.02 -3.11
C VAL A 42 -8.69 -8.85 -3.70
N GLY A 43 -8.09 -8.11 -4.64
CA GLY A 43 -8.80 -7.04 -5.36
C GLY A 43 -10.05 -7.56 -6.06
N ASN A 44 -9.96 -8.70 -6.75
CA ASN A 44 -11.11 -9.33 -7.41
C ASN A 44 -12.19 -9.77 -6.40
N LEU A 45 -11.80 -10.31 -5.25
CA LEU A 45 -12.74 -10.70 -4.18
C LEU A 45 -13.46 -9.48 -3.59
N ILE A 46 -12.74 -8.38 -3.34
CA ILE A 46 -13.32 -7.13 -2.85
C ILE A 46 -14.33 -6.56 -3.85
N ILE A 47 -14.00 -6.60 -5.15
CA ILE A 47 -14.91 -6.17 -6.23
C ILE A 47 -16.16 -7.06 -6.24
N GLY A 48 -16.01 -8.38 -6.14
CA GLY A 48 -17.15 -9.31 -6.07
C GLY A 48 -18.05 -9.05 -4.87
N LEU A 49 -17.47 -8.80 -3.69
CA LEU A 49 -18.23 -8.46 -2.48
C LEU A 49 -18.95 -7.11 -2.60
N TYR A 50 -18.32 -6.12 -3.25
CA TYR A 50 -18.96 -4.85 -3.53
C TYR A 50 -20.18 -5.02 -4.45
N ASP A 51 -20.03 -5.79 -5.54
CA ASP A 51 -21.12 -6.05 -6.48
C ASP A 51 -22.28 -6.82 -5.83
N TYR A 52 -21.95 -7.83 -5.02
CA TYR A 52 -22.92 -8.55 -4.21
C TYR A 52 -23.70 -7.62 -3.27
N LEU A 53 -23.02 -6.79 -2.49
CA LEU A 53 -23.69 -5.85 -1.58
C LEU A 53 -24.54 -4.86 -2.35
N ARG A 54 -24.04 -4.32 -3.46
CA ARG A 54 -24.77 -3.39 -4.32
C ARG A 54 -26.06 -3.99 -4.85
N THR A 55 -26.05 -5.26 -5.24
CA THR A 55 -27.22 -5.96 -5.80
C THR A 55 -28.25 -6.32 -4.72
N ASN A 56 -27.80 -6.64 -3.51
CA ASN A 56 -28.67 -7.20 -2.48
C ASN A 56 -29.09 -6.20 -1.39
N VAL A 57 -28.42 -5.05 -1.25
CA VAL A 57 -28.72 -4.09 -0.17
C VAL A 57 -30.12 -3.48 -0.27
N ASP A 58 -30.65 -3.29 -1.48
CA ASP A 58 -32.01 -2.75 -1.67
C ASP A 58 -33.09 -3.74 -1.18
N ALA A 59 -32.90 -5.04 -1.41
CA ALA A 59 -33.80 -6.09 -0.93
C ALA A 59 -33.55 -6.42 0.55
N HIS A 60 -32.31 -6.29 1.01
CA HIS A 60 -31.87 -6.63 2.36
C HIS A 60 -31.09 -5.46 2.99
N PRO A 61 -31.78 -4.43 3.51
CA PRO A 61 -31.12 -3.22 4.02
C PRO A 61 -30.19 -3.48 5.20
N ALA A 62 -30.33 -4.62 5.89
CA ALA A 62 -29.40 -5.06 6.93
C ALA A 62 -27.95 -5.23 6.41
N LEU A 63 -27.76 -5.51 5.12
CA LEU A 63 -26.44 -5.59 4.48
C LEU A 63 -25.71 -4.25 4.43
N ALA A 64 -26.42 -3.11 4.56
CA ALA A 64 -25.79 -1.79 4.60
C ALA A 64 -24.80 -1.66 5.78
N ALA A 65 -25.02 -2.41 6.86
CA ALA A 65 -24.10 -2.47 8.00
C ALA A 65 -22.72 -3.10 7.67
N VAL A 66 -22.60 -3.81 6.54
CA VAL A 66 -21.35 -4.44 6.08
C VAL A 66 -20.51 -3.48 5.23
N ILE A 67 -21.10 -2.43 4.66
CA ILE A 67 -20.42 -1.45 3.79
C ILE A 67 -19.21 -0.78 4.48
N PRO A 68 -19.27 -0.39 5.77
CA PRO A 68 -18.10 0.14 6.47
C PRO A 68 -16.94 -0.87 6.54
N THR A 69 -17.24 -2.14 6.82
CA THR A 69 -16.24 -3.22 6.87
C THR A 69 -15.60 -3.45 5.50
N LEU A 70 -16.39 -3.42 4.43
CA LEU A 70 -15.86 -3.49 3.05
C LEU A 70 -14.98 -2.27 2.73
N SER A 71 -15.37 -1.08 3.19
CA SER A 71 -14.60 0.14 2.98
C SER A 71 -13.23 0.07 3.67
N SER A 72 -13.17 -0.47 4.89
CA SER A 72 -11.91 -0.75 5.58
C SER A 72 -11.06 -1.77 4.82
N ALA A 73 -11.67 -2.86 4.34
CA ALA A 73 -10.98 -3.87 3.54
C ALA A 73 -10.35 -3.29 2.25
N VAL A 74 -11.03 -2.35 1.59
CA VAL A 74 -10.49 -1.63 0.43
C VAL A 74 -9.29 -0.76 0.82
N ALA A 75 -9.35 -0.09 1.99
CA ALA A 75 -8.26 0.74 2.48
C ALA A 75 -7.01 -0.11 2.83
N ASP A 76 -7.21 -1.25 3.50
CA ASP A 76 -6.16 -2.24 3.78
C ASP A 76 -5.53 -2.77 2.49
N TYR A 77 -6.36 -3.13 1.51
CA TYR A 77 -5.92 -3.56 0.19
C TYR A 77 -5.04 -2.52 -0.52
N ARG A 78 -5.48 -1.25 -0.53
CA ARG A 78 -4.74 -0.16 -1.19
C ARG A 78 -3.43 0.17 -0.48
N SER A 79 -3.41 0.09 0.84
CA SER A 79 -2.23 0.40 1.63
C SER A 79 -1.23 -0.77 1.70
N ARG A 80 -1.66 -1.99 1.32
CA ARG A 80 -0.89 -3.23 1.41
C ARG A 80 -0.28 -3.46 2.80
N GLN A 81 -0.97 -3.00 3.86
CA GLN A 81 -0.48 -3.03 5.24
C GLN A 81 -0.70 -4.38 5.93
N SER A 82 -1.68 -5.17 5.48
CA SER A 82 -2.00 -6.46 6.08
C SER A 82 -0.91 -7.51 5.80
N ALA A 83 -0.49 -8.22 6.84
CA ALA A 83 0.46 -9.33 6.71
C ALA A 83 -0.14 -10.53 5.96
N ASP A 84 -1.44 -10.81 6.16
CA ASP A 84 -2.24 -11.70 5.33
C ASP A 84 -3.17 -10.84 4.46
N PRO A 85 -3.03 -10.87 3.12
CA PRO A 85 -3.82 -10.04 2.22
C PRO A 85 -5.31 -10.45 2.18
N PHE A 86 -5.66 -11.68 2.58
CA PHE A 86 -7.03 -12.20 2.60
C PHE A 86 -7.78 -11.90 3.91
N ASP A 87 -7.08 -11.53 4.98
CA ASP A 87 -7.69 -11.19 6.28
C ASP A 87 -8.84 -10.16 6.19
N PRO A 88 -8.67 -9.01 5.51
CA PRO A 88 -9.75 -8.04 5.37
C PRO A 88 -10.97 -8.62 4.63
N VAL A 89 -10.76 -9.46 3.61
CA VAL A 89 -11.84 -10.12 2.86
C VAL A 89 -12.60 -11.12 3.74
N ARG A 90 -11.89 -11.91 4.55
CA ARG A 90 -12.51 -12.85 5.50
C ARG A 90 -13.38 -12.12 6.51
N THR A 91 -12.92 -10.98 7.01
CA THR A 91 -13.70 -10.12 7.92
C THR A 91 -15.01 -9.64 7.28
N VAL A 92 -14.98 -9.22 6.02
CA VAL A 92 -16.19 -8.82 5.29
C VAL A 92 -17.14 -10.00 5.12
N LEU A 93 -16.64 -11.17 4.67
CA LEU A 93 -17.45 -12.37 4.50
C LEU A 93 -18.10 -12.81 5.82
N ALA A 94 -17.37 -12.75 6.94
CA ALA A 94 -17.92 -13.05 8.25
C ALA A 94 -19.05 -12.08 8.64
N ALA A 95 -18.91 -10.79 8.32
CA ALA A 95 -19.96 -9.80 8.55
C ALA A 95 -21.21 -10.07 7.68
N VAL A 96 -21.04 -10.47 6.42
CA VAL A 96 -22.16 -10.91 5.57
C VAL A 96 -22.84 -12.14 6.18
N GLN A 97 -22.08 -13.16 6.57
CA GLN A 97 -22.62 -14.38 7.18
C GLN A 97 -23.37 -14.09 8.49
N GLN A 98 -22.91 -13.13 9.28
CA GLN A 98 -23.63 -12.70 10.49
C GLN A 98 -24.99 -12.09 10.16
N GLN A 99 -25.10 -11.32 9.07
CA GLN A 99 -26.41 -10.82 8.62
C GLN A 99 -27.28 -11.97 8.09
N ARG A 100 -26.71 -12.91 7.33
CA ARG A 100 -27.43 -14.11 6.86
C ARG A 100 -27.97 -14.98 7.99
N ALA A 101 -27.24 -15.07 9.10
CA ALA A 101 -27.70 -15.78 10.29
C ALA A 101 -28.92 -15.13 10.95
N ARG A 102 -29.11 -13.81 10.73
CA ARG A 102 -30.26 -13.03 11.23
C ARG A 102 -31.40 -12.97 10.21
N ASP A 103 -31.05 -13.02 8.93
CA ASP A 103 -31.97 -13.00 7.80
C ASP A 103 -31.56 -14.07 6.78
N SER A 104 -32.22 -15.22 6.88
CA SER A 104 -31.95 -16.39 6.03
C SER A 104 -32.39 -16.20 4.57
N SER A 105 -33.12 -15.11 4.26
CA SER A 105 -33.51 -14.79 2.89
C SER A 105 -32.38 -14.14 2.08
N ILE A 106 -31.32 -13.68 2.75
CA ILE A 106 -30.13 -13.13 2.11
C ILE A 106 -29.37 -14.25 1.34
N PRO A 107 -29.13 -14.09 0.02
CA PRO A 107 -28.44 -15.08 -0.81
C PRO A 107 -26.95 -15.21 -0.44
N GLU A 108 -26.29 -16.30 -0.87
CA GLU A 108 -24.85 -16.45 -0.64
C GLU A 108 -24.03 -15.52 -1.55
N PRO A 109 -22.91 -14.94 -1.06
CA PRO A 109 -21.98 -14.16 -1.87
C PRO A 109 -21.04 -15.02 -2.72
#